data_AF-A0A2P4SWI4-F1
#
_entry.id   AF-A0A2P4SWI4-F1
#
_cell.length_a   1.000
_cell.length_b   1.000
_cell.length_c   1.000
_cell.angle_alpha   90.00
_cell.angle_beta   90.00
_cell.angle_gamma   90.00
#
_symmetry.space_group_name_H-M   'P 1'
#
loop_
_entity.id
_entity.type
_entity.pdbx_description
1 polymer ?
#
loop_
_entity_poly.entity_id
_entity_poly.type
_entity_poly.pdbx_seq_one_letter_code
_entity_poly.pdbx_strand_id
1 'polypeptide(L)'
;MFETEDLVLRKNEKNFVLCLLELARRAARFGMCAPTLVQMEEEIEEELRQEMELPPADTPPPHPPRKPRDLHNLDQMVQHLVSRCTCPVQFPMVKVSEGKYRVGDSDTLIFVRILREHVMVRVGGGWDTLEHYLDKHDPCRCTSLCECLHPQP
;
A
#
# COMPACT_ATOMS: atom_id res chain seq x y z
N MET A 1 -10.84 14.21 14.07
CA MET A 1 -9.92 14.40 15.22
C MET A 1 -10.35 13.41 16.29
N PHE A 2 -9.43 12.84 17.08
CA PHE A 2 -9.78 11.89 18.14
C PHE A 2 -10.54 12.57 19.28
N GLU A 3 -11.64 11.97 19.73
CA GLU A 3 -12.39 12.38 20.92
C GLU A 3 -12.28 11.31 22.01
N THR A 4 -12.21 11.69 23.29
CA THR A 4 -12.05 10.71 24.38
C THR A 4 -13.21 9.71 24.46
N GLU A 5 -14.40 10.11 23.99
CA GLU A 5 -15.59 9.26 23.91
C GLU A 5 -15.45 8.14 22.86
N ASP A 6 -14.67 8.35 21.78
CA ASP A 6 -14.44 7.34 20.72
C ASP A 6 -13.85 6.04 21.31
N LEU A 7 -12.90 6.17 22.24
CA LEU A 7 -12.23 5.01 22.86
C LEU A 7 -13.13 4.29 23.85
N VAL A 8 -13.87 5.03 24.68
CA VAL A 8 -14.74 4.46 25.72
C VAL A 8 -15.93 3.74 25.10
N LEU A 9 -16.53 4.35 24.08
CA LEU A 9 -17.72 3.83 23.40
C LEU A 9 -17.39 2.86 22.27
N ARG A 10 -16.10 2.59 22.01
CA ARG A 10 -15.62 1.84 20.85
C ARG A 10 -16.20 2.33 19.53
N LYS A 11 -16.36 3.65 19.44
CA LYS A 11 -16.87 4.34 18.27
C LYS A 11 -15.67 4.95 17.55
N ASN A 12 -15.64 4.87 16.22
CA ASN A 12 -14.58 5.48 15.40
C ASN A 12 -13.14 5.11 15.83
N GLU A 13 -12.89 3.86 16.20
CA GLU A 13 -11.57 3.40 16.71
C GLU A 13 -10.39 3.75 15.77
N LYS A 14 -10.66 3.89 14.46
CA LYS A 14 -9.70 4.37 13.45
C LYS A 14 -9.13 5.75 13.80
N ASN A 15 -9.94 6.68 14.31
CA ASN A 15 -9.49 8.03 14.65
C ASN A 15 -8.44 8.00 15.76
N PHE A 16 -8.62 7.12 16.75
CA PHE A 16 -7.65 6.92 17.81
C PHE A 16 -6.32 6.39 17.27
N VAL A 17 -6.36 5.35 16.42
CA VAL A 17 -5.15 4.78 15.80
C VAL A 17 -4.42 5.81 14.94
N LEU A 18 -5.14 6.59 14.14
CA LEU A 18 -4.55 7.66 13.33
C LEU A 18 -3.90 8.75 14.20
N CYS A 19 -4.53 9.10 15.33
CA CYS A 19 -3.96 10.03 16.30
C CYS A 19 -2.63 9.50 16.88
N LEU A 20 -2.56 8.22 17.25
CA LEU A 20 -1.33 7.61 17.76
C LEU A 20 -0.20 7.60 16.70
N LEU A 21 -0.52 7.30 15.45
CA LEU A 21 0.46 7.35 14.36
C LEU A 21 0.96 8.77 14.09
N GLU A 22 0.08 9.77 14.15
CA GLU A 22 0.45 11.18 14.07
C GLU A 22 1.38 11.61 15.21
N LEU A 23 1.07 11.20 16.45
CA LEU A 23 1.95 11.45 17.60
C LEU A 23 3.30 10.78 17.41
N ALA A 24 3.33 9.55 16.92
CA ALA A 24 4.57 8.82 16.67
C ALA A 24 5.47 9.49 15.64
N ARG A 25 4.90 10.02 14.54
CA ARG A 25 5.63 10.83 13.55
C ARG A 25 6.32 12.04 14.20
N ARG A 26 5.64 12.73 15.12
CA ARG A 26 6.22 13.88 15.83
C ARG A 26 7.27 13.46 16.85
N ALA A 27 6.99 12.40 17.61
CA ALA A 27 7.88 11.87 18.64
C ALA A 27 9.22 11.38 18.07
N ALA A 28 9.24 10.85 16.83
CA ALA A 28 10.45 10.42 16.14
C ALA A 28 11.50 11.54 16.03
N ARG A 29 11.05 12.79 15.86
CA ARG A 29 11.92 13.99 15.82
C ARG A 29 12.64 14.28 17.14
N PHE A 30 12.18 13.68 18.24
CA PHE A 30 12.78 13.79 19.57
C PHE A 30 13.61 12.53 19.94
N GLY A 31 13.95 11.69 18.96
CA GLY A 31 14.79 10.51 19.16
C GLY A 31 14.05 9.26 19.63
N MET A 32 12.71 9.26 19.64
CA MET A 32 11.92 8.06 19.89
C MET A 32 11.90 7.16 18.67
N CYS A 33 11.94 5.84 18.85
CA CYS A 33 11.81 4.90 17.73
C CYS A 33 10.39 4.97 17.15
N ALA A 34 10.27 5.34 15.88
CA ALA A 34 8.99 5.36 15.17
C ALA A 34 8.44 3.92 14.99
N PRO A 35 7.12 3.71 14.99
CA PRO A 35 6.51 2.44 14.59
C PRO A 35 6.84 2.07 13.14
N THR A 36 6.81 0.78 12.80
CA THR A 36 7.18 0.29 11.46
C THR A 36 6.38 0.94 10.33
N LEU A 37 5.08 1.22 10.51
CA LEU A 37 4.26 1.93 9.51
C LEU A 37 4.78 3.33 9.19
N VAL A 38 5.29 4.03 10.19
CA VAL A 38 5.87 5.37 10.01
C VAL A 38 7.23 5.26 9.36
N GLN A 39 8.06 4.30 9.76
CA GLN A 39 9.36 4.05 9.12
C GLN A 39 9.19 3.74 7.62
N MET A 40 8.22 2.89 7.26
CA MET A 40 7.93 2.57 5.87
C MET A 40 7.41 3.78 5.09
N GLU A 41 6.68 4.70 5.74
CA GLU A 41 6.18 5.92 5.11
C GLU A 41 7.34 6.87 4.78
N GLU A 42 8.22 7.10 5.75
CA GLU A 42 9.43 7.90 5.58
C GLU A 42 10.36 7.29 4.52
N GLU A 43 10.49 5.96 4.49
CA GLU A 43 11.25 5.24 3.45
C GLU A 43 10.68 5.50 2.05
N ILE A 44 9.35 5.41 1.87
CA ILE A 44 8.70 5.68 0.58
C ILE A 44 8.85 7.15 0.18
N GLU A 45 8.71 8.08 1.12
CA GLU A 45 8.86 9.52 0.84
C GLU A 45 10.28 9.86 0.38
N GLU A 46 11.29 9.25 1.02
CA GLU A 46 12.69 9.40 0.65
C GLU A 46 12.97 8.77 -0.73
N GLU A 47 12.41 7.60 -1.03
CA GLU A 47 12.48 7.00 -2.37
C GLU A 47 11.89 7.90 -3.46
N LEU A 48 10.72 8.48 -3.19
CA LEU A 48 10.04 9.36 -4.14
C LEU A 48 10.83 10.65 -4.35
N ARG A 49 11.39 11.22 -3.28
CA ARG A 49 12.26 12.41 -3.37
C ARG A 49 13.48 12.12 -4.24
N GLN A 50 14.16 10.99 -3.98
CA GLN A 50 15.31 10.59 -4.78
C GLN A 50 14.94 10.46 -6.25
N GLU A 51 13.83 9.78 -6.57
CA GLU A 51 13.31 9.63 -7.95
C GLU A 51 13.02 10.96 -8.65
N MET A 52 12.61 11.98 -7.92
CA MET A 52 12.35 13.32 -8.48
C MET A 52 13.64 14.14 -8.68
N GLU A 53 14.71 13.86 -7.92
CA GLU A 53 15.97 14.60 -7.98
C GLU A 53 16.94 14.10 -9.07
N LEU A 54 16.72 12.91 -9.66
CA LEU A 54 17.58 12.42 -10.75
C LEU A 54 17.24 13.14 -12.07
N PRO A 55 18.26 13.56 -12.87
CA PRO A 55 18.02 13.95 -14.25
C PRO A 55 17.52 12.76 -15.08
N PRO A 56 16.68 12.98 -16.11
CA PRO A 56 16.28 11.92 -17.01
C PRO A 56 17.50 11.49 -17.84
N ALA A 57 18.16 10.41 -17.46
CA ALA A 57 19.27 9.86 -18.23
C ALA A 57 19.32 8.32 -18.10
N ASP A 58 19.52 7.67 -19.24
CA ASP A 58 19.55 6.23 -19.55
C ASP A 58 20.59 5.38 -18.77
N THR A 59 20.71 5.56 -17.46
CA THR A 59 21.60 4.77 -16.61
C THR A 59 20.89 4.36 -15.32
N PRO A 60 20.77 3.05 -15.04
CA PRO A 60 20.23 2.59 -13.77
C PRO A 60 21.07 3.19 -12.62
N PRO A 61 20.46 3.84 -11.62
CA PRO A 61 21.20 4.34 -10.48
C PRO A 61 21.90 3.18 -9.78
N PRO A 62 23.11 3.37 -9.23
CA PRO A 62 23.75 2.40 -8.36
C PRO A 62 23.02 2.44 -7.01
N HIS A 63 21.81 1.89 -6.95
CA HIS A 63 21.15 1.69 -5.67
C HIS A 63 21.99 0.68 -4.88
N PRO A 64 22.42 1.01 -3.65
CA PRO A 64 23.07 0.02 -2.80
C PRO A 64 22.13 -1.18 -2.67
N PRO A 65 22.66 -2.42 -2.70
CA PRO A 65 21.85 -3.61 -2.54
C PRO A 65 21.14 -3.51 -1.19
N ARG A 66 19.85 -3.19 -1.26
CA ARG A 66 18.96 -3.18 -0.10
C ARG A 66 19.02 -4.58 0.47
N LYS A 67 19.09 -4.68 1.81
CA LYS A 67 19.03 -6.00 2.47
C LYS A 67 17.80 -6.71 1.89
N PRO A 68 17.96 -7.88 1.25
CA PRO A 68 16.82 -8.60 0.70
C PRO A 68 15.97 -9.07 1.88
N ARG A 69 15.00 -8.25 2.29
CA ARG A 69 13.91 -8.70 3.13
C ARG A 69 12.99 -9.48 2.22
N ASP A 70 13.21 -10.79 2.10
CA ASP A 70 12.39 -11.75 1.34
C ASP A 70 11.58 -11.12 0.21
N LEU A 71 12.25 -10.51 -0.76
CA LEU A 71 11.58 -9.73 -1.82
C LEU A 71 10.75 -10.63 -2.74
N HIS A 72 11.22 -11.87 -2.90
CA HIS A 72 10.43 -12.94 -3.51
C HIS A 72 9.14 -13.21 -2.73
N ASN A 73 9.14 -13.07 -1.41
CA ASN A 73 7.93 -13.21 -0.61
C ASN A 73 6.95 -12.06 -0.89
N LEU A 74 7.42 -10.81 -1.05
CA LEU A 74 6.51 -9.70 -1.39
C LEU A 74 5.81 -9.95 -2.73
N ASP A 75 6.57 -10.22 -3.78
CA ASP A 75 5.99 -10.43 -5.10
C ASP A 75 5.08 -11.68 -5.10
N GLN A 76 5.47 -12.76 -4.41
CA GLN A 76 4.63 -13.96 -4.28
C GLN A 76 3.32 -13.66 -3.53
N MET A 77 3.36 -12.90 -2.44
CA MET A 77 2.17 -12.50 -1.69
C MET A 77 1.25 -11.58 -2.52
N VAL A 78 1.82 -10.64 -3.27
CA VAL A 78 1.07 -9.77 -4.19
C VAL A 78 0.40 -10.62 -5.27
N GLN A 79 1.15 -11.50 -5.94
CA GLN A 79 0.62 -12.38 -6.97
C GLN A 79 -0.47 -13.30 -6.42
N HIS A 80 -0.30 -13.84 -5.21
CA HIS A 80 -1.33 -14.63 -4.54
C HIS A 80 -2.63 -13.84 -4.35
N LEU A 81 -2.56 -12.59 -3.88
CA LEU A 81 -3.73 -11.75 -3.68
C LEU A 81 -4.42 -11.34 -4.99
N VAL A 82 -3.65 -11.05 -6.04
CA VAL A 82 -4.17 -10.72 -7.37
C VAL A 82 -4.78 -11.94 -8.06
N SER A 83 -4.20 -13.13 -7.87
CA SER A 83 -4.69 -14.39 -8.45
C SER A 83 -6.09 -14.81 -8.00
N ARG A 84 -6.62 -14.18 -6.93
CA ARG A 84 -8.00 -14.38 -6.46
C ARG A 84 -9.04 -13.69 -7.35
N CYS A 85 -8.63 -12.85 -8.29
CA CYS A 85 -9.48 -12.24 -9.29
C CYS A 85 -10.12 -13.32 -10.19
N THR A 86 -11.44 -13.23 -10.40
CA THR A 86 -12.19 -14.14 -11.29
C THR A 86 -12.63 -13.46 -12.59
N CYS A 87 -12.14 -12.25 -12.89
CA CYS A 87 -12.44 -11.56 -14.13
C CYS A 87 -11.83 -12.30 -15.34
N PRO A 88 -12.48 -12.26 -16.52
CA PRO A 88 -11.91 -12.83 -17.76
C PRO A 88 -10.62 -12.13 -18.18
N VAL A 89 -10.48 -10.85 -17.83
CA VAL A 89 -9.23 -10.10 -17.88
C VAL A 89 -8.90 -9.71 -16.44
N GLN A 90 -7.78 -10.19 -15.92
CA GLN A 90 -7.37 -9.89 -14.56
C GLN A 90 -7.11 -8.39 -14.40
N PHE A 91 -7.45 -7.87 -13.22
CA PHE A 91 -7.13 -6.49 -12.85
C PHE A 91 -5.62 -6.23 -13.05
N PRO A 92 -5.23 -5.30 -13.94
CA PRO A 92 -3.85 -5.16 -14.34
C PRO A 92 -3.03 -4.57 -13.19
N MET A 93 -2.10 -5.38 -12.67
CA MET A 93 -1.15 -5.00 -11.62
C MET A 93 0.25 -5.45 -12.01
N VAL A 94 1.09 -4.50 -12.43
CA VAL A 94 2.40 -4.76 -13.02
C VAL A 94 3.50 -4.21 -12.12
N LYS A 95 4.47 -5.06 -11.76
CA LYS A 95 5.65 -4.63 -10.99
C LYS A 95 6.52 -3.70 -11.84
N VAL A 96 6.80 -2.50 -11.31
CA VAL A 96 7.72 -1.53 -11.93
C VAL A 96 9.12 -1.70 -11.36
N SER A 97 9.20 -1.69 -10.03
CA SER A 97 10.42 -1.92 -9.27
C SER A 97 10.07 -2.51 -7.91
N GLU A 98 11.06 -2.72 -7.06
CA GLU A 98 10.85 -3.29 -5.73
C GLU A 98 9.82 -2.48 -4.92
N GLY A 99 8.72 -3.13 -4.54
CA GLY A 99 7.64 -2.49 -3.81
C GLY A 99 6.91 -1.38 -4.57
N LYS A 100 7.08 -1.25 -5.88
CA LYS A 100 6.35 -0.29 -6.73
C LYS A 100 5.59 -1.03 -7.82
N TYR A 101 4.28 -0.81 -7.86
CA TYR A 101 3.37 -1.49 -8.75
C TYR A 101 2.50 -0.48 -9.49
N ARG A 102 2.34 -0.67 -10.79
CA ARG A 102 1.35 0.06 -11.59
C ARG A 102 0.05 -0.70 -11.63
N VAL A 103 -1.04 0.02 -11.46
CA VAL A 103 -2.35 -0.56 -11.26
C VAL A 103 -3.41 0.11 -12.14
N GLY A 104 -4.29 -0.69 -12.72
CA GLY A 104 -5.36 -0.23 -13.60
C GLY A 104 -4.84 0.25 -14.96
N ASP A 105 -5.72 0.89 -15.73
CA ASP A 105 -5.40 1.42 -17.06
C ASP A 105 -4.77 2.83 -17.03
N SER A 106 -4.85 3.51 -15.87
CA SER A 106 -4.42 4.91 -15.70
C SER A 106 -2.97 5.07 -15.25
N ASP A 107 -2.12 4.04 -15.43
CA ASP A 107 -0.71 4.00 -15.01
C ASP A 107 -0.49 4.41 -13.53
N THR A 108 -1.49 4.20 -12.66
CA THR A 108 -1.44 4.66 -11.26
C THR A 108 -0.39 3.85 -10.50
N LEU A 109 0.65 4.54 -10.04
CA LEU A 109 1.73 3.93 -9.27
C LEU A 109 1.33 3.83 -7.79
N ILE A 110 1.38 2.62 -7.23
CA ILE A 110 1.21 2.36 -5.81
C ILE A 110 2.50 1.82 -5.21
N PHE A 111 2.72 2.16 -3.94
CA PHE A 111 3.85 1.68 -3.17
C PHE A 111 3.37 0.63 -2.18
N VAL A 112 4.05 -0.50 -2.15
CA VAL A 112 3.65 -1.70 -1.43
C VAL A 112 4.80 -2.15 -0.52
N ARG A 113 4.45 -2.55 0.71
CA ARG A 113 5.38 -3.08 1.72
C ARG A 113 4.76 -4.24 2.50
N ILE A 114 5.61 -5.12 3.03
CA ILE A 114 5.17 -6.17 3.96
C ILE A 114 5.21 -5.62 5.39
N LEU A 115 4.08 -5.75 6.10
CA LEU A 115 4.02 -5.56 7.54
C LEU A 115 3.56 -6.87 8.20
N ARG A 116 4.51 -7.58 8.83
CA ARG A 116 4.28 -8.93 9.37
C ARG A 116 3.80 -9.88 8.25
N GLU A 117 2.56 -10.32 8.28
CA GLU A 117 1.95 -11.20 7.28
C GLU A 117 0.99 -10.46 6.34
N HIS A 118 0.91 -9.13 6.45
CA HIS A 118 0.02 -8.31 5.64
C HIS A 118 0.79 -7.55 4.57
N VAL A 119 0.26 -7.57 3.35
CA VAL A 119 0.70 -6.69 2.27
C VAL A 119 -0.02 -5.35 2.41
N MET A 120 0.75 -4.28 2.60
CA MET A 120 0.26 -2.92 2.84
C MET A 120 0.49 -2.06 1.60
N VAL A 121 -0.49 -1.24 1.24
CA VAL A 121 -0.46 -0.28 0.14
C VAL A 121 -0.47 1.13 0.72
N ARG A 122 0.44 1.98 0.25
CA ARG A 122 0.44 3.41 0.57
C ARG A 122 -0.65 4.12 -0.24
N VAL A 123 -1.56 4.81 0.45
CA VAL A 123 -2.62 5.63 -0.16
C VAL A 123 -2.50 7.08 0.33
N GLY A 124 -3.07 8.05 -0.39
CA GLY A 124 -2.90 9.49 -0.12
C GLY A 124 -3.35 10.01 1.26
N GLY A 125 -3.85 9.15 2.15
CA GLY A 125 -4.20 9.46 3.54
C GLY A 125 -3.71 8.45 4.58
N GLY A 126 -2.85 7.48 4.22
CA GLY A 126 -2.34 6.48 5.17
C GLY A 126 -1.95 5.15 4.51
N TRP A 127 -2.16 4.07 5.24
CA TRP A 127 -1.89 2.72 4.79
C TRP A 127 -3.19 1.92 4.72
N ASP A 128 -3.35 1.14 3.65
CA ASP A 128 -4.44 0.17 3.49
C ASP A 128 -3.85 -1.22 3.26
N THR A 129 -4.63 -2.30 3.40
CA THR A 129 -4.17 -3.62 2.96
C THR A 129 -4.33 -3.75 1.46
N LEU A 130 -3.46 -4.52 0.79
CA LEU A 130 -3.63 -4.80 -0.64
C LEU A 130 -4.94 -5.53 -0.91
N GLU A 131 -5.37 -6.39 0.02
CA GLU A 131 -6.67 -7.06 -0.09
C GLU A 131 -7.83 -6.05 -0.18
N HIS A 132 -7.91 -5.11 0.76
CA HIS A 132 -8.97 -4.09 0.78
C HIS A 132 -8.83 -3.05 -0.33
N TYR A 133 -7.60 -2.76 -0.76
CA TYR A 133 -7.37 -1.94 -1.95
C TYR A 133 -7.98 -2.61 -3.18
N LEU A 134 -7.73 -3.90 -3.40
CA LEU A 134 -8.28 -4.67 -4.53
C LEU A 134 -9.80 -4.80 -4.45
N ASP A 135 -10.41 -4.92 -3.27
CA ASP A 135 -11.88 -4.96 -3.14
C ASP A 135 -12.58 -3.71 -3.71
N LYS A 136 -11.88 -2.56 -3.73
CA LYS A 136 -12.41 -1.30 -4.27
C LYS A 136 -12.15 -1.11 -5.76
N HIS A 137 -11.16 -1.81 -6.32
CA HIS A 137 -10.66 -1.54 -7.67
C HIS A 137 -10.85 -2.73 -8.63
N ASP A 138 -10.91 -3.97 -8.13
CA ASP A 138 -11.15 -5.17 -8.92
C ASP A 138 -12.67 -5.41 -9.06
N PRO A 139 -13.24 -5.37 -10.28
CA PRO A 139 -14.67 -5.48 -10.51
C PRO A 139 -15.31 -6.75 -9.94
N CYS A 140 -14.62 -7.90 -10.00
CA CYS A 140 -15.18 -9.16 -9.49
C CYS A 140 -15.18 -9.27 -7.96
N ARG A 141 -14.41 -8.41 -7.28
CA ARG A 141 -14.31 -8.35 -5.83
C ARG A 141 -15.15 -7.25 -5.22
N CYS A 142 -15.58 -6.30 -6.05
CA CYS A 142 -16.42 -5.20 -5.62
C CYS A 142 -17.77 -5.74 -5.15
N THR A 143 -17.93 -5.84 -3.83
CA THR A 143 -19.19 -6.23 -3.16
C THR A 143 -20.38 -5.31 -3.50
N SER A 144 -20.13 -4.21 -4.21
CA SER A 144 -21.11 -3.18 -4.56
C SER A 144 -21.79 -3.38 -5.93
N LEU A 145 -21.29 -4.27 -6.81
CA LEU A 145 -21.78 -4.41 -8.20
C LEU A 145 -21.83 -5.88 -8.65
N CYS A 146 -22.44 -6.74 -7.85
CA CYS A 146 -22.76 -8.12 -8.25
C CYS A 146 -23.96 -8.19 -9.22
N GLU A 147 -23.93 -7.41 -10.31
CA GLU A 147 -24.99 -7.39 -11.35
C GLU A 147 -24.45 -7.49 -12.78
N CYS A 148 -23.22 -7.97 -12.95
CA CYS A 148 -22.64 -8.22 -14.28
C CYS A 148 -22.08 -9.64 -14.33
N LEU A 149 -22.94 -10.65 -14.28
CA LEU A 149 -22.66 -12.02 -14.75
C LEU A 149 -23.98 -12.80 -14.88
N HIS A 150 -24.82 -12.42 -15.84
CA HIS A 150 -25.72 -13.35 -16.52
C HIS A 150 -25.70 -13.03 -18.02
N PRO A 151 -24.87 -13.70 -18.83
CA PRO A 151 -25.27 -13.96 -20.20
C PRO A 151 -26.37 -15.02 -20.13
N GLN A 152 -27.63 -14.62 -20.27
CA GLN A 152 -28.73 -15.57 -20.50
C GLN A 152 -28.50 -16.25 -21.88
N PRO A 153 -28.85 -17.54 -22.00
CA PRO A 153 -28.65 -18.33 -23.22
C PRO A 153 -29.52 -17.88 -24.39
#